data_AF-A0A6B3G575-F1
#
_entry.id   AF-A0A6B3G575-F1
#
_cell.length_a   1.000
_cell.length_b   1.000
_cell.length_c   1.000
_cell.angle_alpha   90.00
_cell.angle_beta   90.00
_cell.angle_gamma   90.00
#
_symmetry.space_group_name_H-M   'P 1'
#
loop_
_entity.id
_entity.type
_entity.pdbx_description
1 polymer ?
#
loop_
_entity_poly.entity_id
_entity_poly.type
_entity_poly.pdbx_seq_one_letter_code
_entity_poly.pdbx_strand_id
1 'polypeptide(L)'
;AGADIVGPAAMIPGSVRAVRDALDGAGHRDVAIMPHLIFESVLYQGYRATMGAAPRSGARAFQINPRRPEMAVHIALEMVQEGADMILTEPALHTVDTLVHLKDKLPVPVVPFSVSGEYMRLTDLKANGERDVSGLMEAYTVLKRAGADRIITYGAVDVARRLRAS
;
A
#
# COMPACT_ATOMS: atom_id res chain seq x y z
N ALA A 1 19.99 -1.80 -12.30
CA ALA A 1 19.65 -1.71 -10.86
C ALA A 1 19.09 -3.03 -10.31
N GLY A 2 18.44 -3.88 -11.12
CA GLY A 2 18.06 -5.24 -10.72
C GLY A 2 16.84 -5.32 -9.80
N ALA A 3 15.87 -4.43 -9.97
CA ALA A 3 14.62 -4.46 -9.21
C ALA A 3 13.66 -5.52 -9.78
N ASP A 4 13.14 -6.38 -8.92
CA ASP A 4 12.16 -7.41 -9.30
C ASP A 4 10.73 -6.86 -9.42
N ILE A 5 10.43 -5.77 -8.72
CA ILE A 5 9.11 -5.12 -8.68
C ILE A 5 9.29 -3.61 -8.80
N VAL A 6 8.50 -2.97 -9.65
CA VAL A 6 8.36 -1.51 -9.72
C VAL A 6 6.98 -1.06 -9.24
N GLY A 7 6.92 0.05 -8.51
CA GLY A 7 5.69 0.56 -7.91
C GLY A 7 5.32 1.96 -8.37
N PRO A 8 4.58 2.13 -9.49
CA PRO A 8 4.08 3.43 -9.91
C PRO A 8 3.10 4.01 -8.89
N ALA A 9 3.41 5.19 -8.34
CA ALA A 9 2.61 5.81 -7.27
C ALA A 9 1.85 7.09 -7.69
N ALA A 10 1.96 7.51 -8.94
CA ALA A 10 1.41 8.77 -9.41
C ALA A 10 -0.13 8.76 -9.55
N MET A 11 -0.75 7.57 -9.64
CA MET A 11 -2.20 7.39 -9.86
C MET A 11 -2.71 8.05 -11.16
N ILE A 12 -1.83 8.31 -12.13
CA ILE A 12 -2.20 8.90 -13.42
C ILE A 12 -2.76 7.77 -14.31
N PRO A 13 -3.95 7.94 -14.93
CA PRO A 13 -4.48 6.97 -15.89
C PRO A 13 -3.49 6.65 -17.02
N GLY A 14 -3.37 5.39 -17.41
CA GLY A 14 -2.40 4.95 -18.43
C GLY A 14 -0.95 4.80 -17.96
N SER A 15 -0.63 5.22 -16.72
CA SER A 15 0.74 5.15 -16.23
C SER A 15 1.24 3.72 -16.03
N VAL A 16 0.37 2.76 -15.70
CA VAL A 16 0.76 1.35 -15.55
C VAL A 16 1.11 0.77 -16.91
N ARG A 17 0.29 1.04 -17.92
CA ARG A 17 0.56 0.61 -19.30
C ARG A 17 1.86 1.19 -19.82
N ALA A 18 2.09 2.49 -19.60
CA ALA A 18 3.32 3.14 -20.02
C ALA A 18 4.57 2.50 -19.39
N VAL A 19 4.48 2.10 -18.11
CA VAL A 19 5.57 1.38 -17.42
C VAL A 19 5.74 -0.02 -17.98
N ARG A 20 4.65 -0.76 -18.22
CA ARG A 20 4.70 -2.11 -18.82
C ARG A 20 5.33 -2.10 -20.21
N ASP A 21 4.88 -1.19 -21.08
CA ASP A 21 5.41 -1.05 -22.44
C ASP A 21 6.90 -0.71 -22.43
N ALA A 22 7.33 0.16 -21.51
CA ALA A 22 8.73 0.53 -21.36
C ALA A 22 9.60 -0.65 -20.87
N LEU A 23 9.13 -1.41 -19.88
CA LEU A 23 9.83 -2.60 -19.39
C LEU A 23 9.91 -3.66 -20.49
N ASP A 24 8.82 -3.94 -21.20
CA ASP A 24 8.79 -4.93 -22.28
C ASP A 24 9.66 -4.54 -23.47
N GLY A 25 9.62 -3.26 -23.87
CA GLY A 25 10.46 -2.71 -24.93
C GLY A 25 11.96 -2.80 -24.60
N ALA A 26 12.31 -2.74 -23.31
CA ALA A 26 13.68 -2.94 -22.83
C ALA A 26 14.03 -4.42 -22.55
N GLY A 27 13.10 -5.36 -22.72
CA GLY A 27 13.31 -6.79 -22.50
C GLY A 27 13.12 -7.27 -21.05
N HIS A 28 12.61 -6.42 -20.15
CA HIS A 28 12.38 -6.69 -18.73
C HIS A 28 10.98 -7.26 -18.45
N ARG A 29 10.64 -8.37 -19.11
CA ARG A 29 9.28 -8.98 -19.07
C ARG A 29 8.96 -9.66 -17.74
N ASP A 30 10.00 -10.02 -16.98
CA ASP A 30 9.95 -10.67 -15.68
C ASP A 30 9.82 -9.69 -14.50
N VAL A 31 10.06 -8.41 -14.74
CA VAL A 31 9.87 -7.37 -13.72
C VAL A 31 8.37 -7.12 -13.53
N ALA A 32 7.91 -7.33 -12.30
CA ALA A 32 6.51 -7.16 -11.93
C ALA A 32 6.17 -5.68 -11.65
N ILE A 33 4.90 -5.34 -11.82
CA ILE A 33 4.37 -3.98 -11.61
C ILE A 33 3.33 -4.01 -10.50
N MET A 34 3.55 -3.22 -9.45
CA MET A 34 2.65 -3.08 -8.31
C MET A 34 2.29 -1.60 -8.12
N PRO A 35 1.34 -1.05 -8.90
CA PRO A 35 0.92 0.33 -8.72
C PRO A 35 0.26 0.56 -7.36
N HIS A 36 0.38 1.80 -6.90
CA HIS A 36 -0.28 2.24 -5.67
C HIS A 36 -1.69 2.71 -6.00
N LEU A 37 -2.63 2.32 -5.15
CA LEU A 37 -4.02 2.75 -5.07
C LEU A 37 -4.17 3.58 -3.79
N ILE A 38 -4.03 4.90 -3.94
CA ILE A 38 -3.80 5.82 -2.81
C ILE A 38 -5.07 6.57 -2.47
N PHE A 39 -5.53 6.45 -1.23
CA PHE A 39 -6.64 7.23 -0.69
C PHE A 39 -6.18 8.56 -0.09
N GLU A 40 -7.06 9.56 -0.06
CA GLU A 40 -6.78 10.77 0.70
C GLU A 40 -6.79 10.47 2.21
N SER A 41 -5.65 10.67 2.87
CA SER A 41 -5.53 10.42 4.30
C SER A 41 -4.60 11.40 5.00
N VAL A 42 -4.88 11.64 6.29
CA VAL A 42 -4.01 12.39 7.21
C VAL A 42 -2.84 11.54 7.72
N LEU A 43 -2.90 10.23 7.57
CA LEU A 43 -1.89 9.29 8.10
C LEU A 43 -0.53 9.39 7.39
N TYR A 44 -0.44 10.09 6.26
CA TYR A 44 0.83 10.34 5.56
C TYR A 44 1.64 11.50 6.13
N GLN A 45 1.06 12.33 7.00
CA GLN A 45 1.67 13.59 7.44
C GLN A 45 3.02 13.40 8.14
N GLY A 46 3.15 12.37 8.99
CA GLY A 46 4.42 12.06 9.66
C GLY A 46 5.53 11.76 8.65
N TYR A 47 5.26 10.89 7.67
CA TYR A 47 6.20 10.60 6.58
C TYR A 47 6.55 11.84 5.75
N ARG A 48 5.55 12.65 5.37
CA ARG A 48 5.76 13.86 4.55
C ARG A 48 6.63 14.89 5.26
N ALA A 49 6.47 15.04 6.57
CA ALA A 49 7.32 15.92 7.38
C ALA A 49 8.78 15.45 7.35
N THR A 50 9.02 14.15 7.53
CA THR A 50 10.37 13.57 7.52
C THR A 50 11.06 13.65 6.16
N MET A 51 10.31 13.45 5.06
CA MET A 51 10.86 13.43 3.70
C MET A 51 10.95 14.81 3.03
N GLY A 52 10.47 15.88 3.68
CA GLY A 52 10.32 17.19 3.04
C GLY A 52 9.36 17.17 1.83
N ALA A 53 8.49 16.17 1.75
CA ALA A 53 7.64 15.88 0.60
C ALA A 53 6.22 16.46 0.75
N ALA A 54 6.09 17.59 1.43
CA ALA A 54 4.81 18.29 1.53
C ALA A 54 4.41 18.81 0.13
N PRO A 55 3.18 18.52 -0.35
CA PRO A 55 2.75 18.97 -1.66
C PRO A 55 2.71 20.50 -1.71
N ARG A 56 3.43 21.11 -2.66
CA ARG A 56 3.54 22.57 -2.80
C ARG A 56 2.20 23.29 -3.01
N SER A 57 1.22 22.61 -3.60
CA SER A 57 -0.10 23.19 -3.91
C SER A 57 -1.24 22.61 -3.07
N GLY A 58 -0.97 21.70 -2.13
CA GLY A 58 -2.01 20.98 -1.37
C GLY A 58 -2.88 20.02 -2.21
N ALA A 59 -2.80 20.07 -3.54
CA ALA A 59 -3.62 19.27 -4.45
C ALA A 59 -3.19 17.81 -4.44
N ARG A 60 -4.16 16.93 -4.20
CA ARG A 60 -4.03 15.46 -4.19
C ARG A 60 -4.80 14.89 -5.38
N ALA A 61 -4.61 15.49 -6.56
CA ALA A 61 -5.54 15.40 -7.69
C ALA A 61 -5.91 13.97 -8.14
N PHE A 62 -5.05 12.99 -7.88
CA PHE A 62 -5.25 11.59 -8.26
C PHE A 62 -5.44 10.64 -7.07
N GLN A 63 -5.46 11.15 -5.82
CA GLN A 63 -5.81 10.32 -4.67
C GLN A 63 -7.32 10.10 -4.60
N ILE A 64 -7.71 8.91 -4.14
CA ILE A 64 -9.11 8.51 -4.03
C ILE A 64 -9.75 9.20 -2.83
N ASN A 65 -10.89 9.84 -3.05
CA ASN A 65 -11.69 10.36 -1.95
C ASN A 65 -12.22 9.19 -1.11
N PRO A 66 -11.93 9.12 0.21
CA PRO A 66 -12.37 8.01 1.07
C PRO A 66 -13.89 7.87 1.19
N ARG A 67 -14.67 8.88 0.77
CA ARG A 67 -16.13 8.82 0.70
C ARG A 67 -16.66 8.09 -0.54
N ARG A 68 -15.78 7.68 -1.47
CA ARG A 68 -16.12 7.03 -2.74
C ARG A 68 -15.30 5.74 -2.95
N PRO A 69 -15.43 4.74 -2.06
CA PRO A 69 -14.64 3.50 -2.13
C PRO A 69 -14.89 2.69 -3.40
N GLU A 70 -16.06 2.81 -4.02
CA GLU A 70 -16.41 2.15 -5.29
C GLU A 70 -15.47 2.54 -6.44
N MET A 71 -14.94 3.77 -6.41
CA MET A 71 -14.01 4.26 -7.42
C MET A 71 -12.68 3.50 -7.37
N ALA A 72 -12.29 3.04 -6.18
CA ALA A 72 -11.04 2.30 -6.00
C ALA A 72 -11.05 0.97 -6.77
N VAL A 73 -12.19 0.27 -6.79
CA VAL A 73 -12.33 -0.99 -7.53
C VAL A 73 -12.22 -0.75 -9.04
N HIS A 74 -12.85 0.32 -9.54
CA HIS A 74 -12.78 0.66 -10.97
C HIS A 74 -11.36 0.99 -11.40
N ILE A 75 -10.69 1.90 -10.67
CA ILE A 75 -9.29 2.27 -10.94
C ILE A 75 -8.37 1.05 -10.87
N ALA A 76 -8.55 0.18 -9.87
CA ALA A 76 -7.71 -1.00 -9.73
C ALA A 76 -7.91 -2.01 -10.88
N LEU A 77 -9.15 -2.20 -11.36
CA LEU A 77 -9.42 -3.04 -12.52
C LEU A 77 -8.77 -2.47 -13.79
N GLU A 78 -8.79 -1.17 -13.98
CA GLU A 78 -8.09 -0.51 -15.09
C GLU A 78 -6.58 -0.74 -15.00
N MET A 79 -5.98 -0.56 -13.81
CA MET A 79 -4.55 -0.84 -13.59
C MET A 79 -4.20 -2.31 -13.92
N VAL A 80 -5.07 -3.27 -13.56
CA VAL A 80 -4.88 -4.68 -13.93
C VAL A 80 -4.94 -4.87 -15.45
N GLN A 81 -5.90 -4.26 -16.13
CA GLN A 81 -5.99 -4.30 -17.60
C GLN A 81 -4.78 -3.64 -18.29
N GLU A 82 -4.16 -2.67 -17.63
CA GLU A 82 -2.92 -2.02 -18.05
C GLU A 82 -1.65 -2.85 -17.80
N GLY A 83 -1.73 -3.96 -17.08
CA GLY A 83 -0.61 -4.88 -16.84
C GLY A 83 -0.05 -4.86 -15.42
N ALA A 84 -0.83 -4.43 -14.43
CA ALA A 84 -0.46 -4.60 -13.03
C ALA A 84 -0.50 -6.08 -12.62
N ASP A 85 0.59 -6.56 -11.99
CA ASP A 85 0.70 -7.91 -11.46
C ASP A 85 0.16 -8.02 -10.02
N MET A 86 0.10 -6.90 -9.30
CA MET A 86 -0.35 -6.76 -7.91
C MET A 86 -0.92 -5.35 -7.72
N ILE A 87 -1.78 -5.14 -6.73
CA ILE A 87 -2.25 -3.79 -6.36
C ILE A 87 -1.83 -3.48 -4.93
N LEU A 88 -1.15 -2.35 -4.71
CA LEU A 88 -0.84 -1.86 -3.38
C LEU A 88 -1.91 -0.84 -2.96
N THR A 89 -2.63 -1.09 -1.87
CA THR A 89 -3.64 -0.13 -1.36
C THR A 89 -3.11 0.60 -0.12
N GLU A 90 -3.35 1.90 -0.01
CA GLU A 90 -2.95 2.67 1.17
C GLU A 90 -3.92 3.81 1.50
N PRO A 91 -4.19 4.09 2.80
CA PRO A 91 -3.68 3.41 4.00
C PRO A 91 -4.37 2.08 4.31
N ALA A 92 -3.68 1.12 4.92
CA ALA A 92 -4.20 -0.23 5.12
C ALA A 92 -5.49 -0.33 5.96
N LEU A 93 -5.47 0.11 7.22
CA LEU A 93 -6.55 -0.15 8.17
C LEU A 93 -7.76 0.74 7.90
N HIS A 94 -7.53 1.98 7.47
CA HIS A 94 -8.62 2.94 7.19
C HIS A 94 -9.42 2.61 5.93
N THR A 95 -8.93 1.69 5.10
CA THR A 95 -9.60 1.26 3.85
C THR A 95 -9.78 -0.25 3.82
N VAL A 96 -9.90 -0.89 4.99
CA VAL A 96 -10.03 -2.35 5.10
C VAL A 96 -11.32 -2.89 4.48
N ASP A 97 -12.39 -2.08 4.50
CA ASP A 97 -13.64 -2.34 3.78
C ASP A 97 -13.41 -2.42 2.27
N THR A 98 -12.64 -1.47 1.73
CA THR A 98 -12.25 -1.46 0.31
C THR A 98 -11.38 -2.67 -0.02
N LEU A 99 -10.45 -3.07 0.86
CA LEU A 99 -9.62 -4.25 0.67
C LEU A 99 -10.46 -5.52 0.44
N VAL A 100 -11.55 -5.71 1.19
CA VAL A 100 -12.47 -6.84 0.97
C VAL A 100 -13.06 -6.81 -0.44
N HIS A 101 -13.51 -5.64 -0.88
CA HIS A 101 -14.11 -5.47 -2.21
C HIS A 101 -13.08 -5.69 -3.33
N LEU A 102 -11.86 -5.19 -3.14
CA LEU A 102 -10.76 -5.40 -4.09
C LEU A 102 -10.42 -6.89 -4.18
N LYS A 103 -10.34 -7.60 -3.05
CA LYS A 103 -10.02 -9.02 -3.05
C LYS A 103 -11.07 -9.85 -3.80
N ASP A 104 -12.34 -9.50 -3.68
CA ASP A 104 -13.43 -10.21 -4.35
C ASP A 104 -13.49 -9.96 -5.87
N LYS A 105 -12.94 -8.83 -6.34
CA LYS A 105 -13.10 -8.36 -7.73
C LYS A 105 -11.84 -8.47 -8.55
N LEU A 106 -10.66 -8.38 -7.95
CA LEU A 106 -9.40 -8.37 -8.67
C LEU A 106 -8.86 -9.79 -8.86
N PRO A 107 -8.35 -10.12 -10.08
CA PRO A 107 -7.72 -11.40 -10.35
C PRO A 107 -6.24 -11.45 -9.90
N VAL A 108 -5.75 -10.38 -9.26
CA VAL A 108 -4.35 -10.23 -8.83
C VAL A 108 -4.24 -10.03 -7.32
N PRO A 109 -3.07 -10.28 -6.70
CA PRO A 109 -2.87 -10.06 -5.28
C PRO A 109 -3.09 -8.60 -4.86
N VAL A 110 -3.68 -8.41 -3.69
CA VAL A 110 -3.88 -7.09 -3.07
C VAL A 110 -3.01 -6.97 -1.83
N VAL A 111 -2.21 -5.91 -1.80
CA VAL A 111 -1.13 -5.70 -0.82
C VAL A 111 -1.39 -4.38 -0.07
N PRO A 112 -2.12 -4.39 1.06
CA PRO A 112 -2.26 -3.19 1.87
C PRO A 112 -0.92 -2.73 2.45
N PHE A 113 -0.67 -1.43 2.39
CA PHE A 113 0.46 -0.77 3.05
C PHE A 113 0.01 -0.14 4.37
N SER A 114 0.48 -0.72 5.48
CA SER A 114 0.37 -0.12 6.80
C SER A 114 1.32 1.07 6.92
N VAL A 115 0.76 2.26 6.78
CA VAL A 115 1.54 3.49 6.58
C VAL A 115 2.09 4.06 7.88
N SER A 116 2.96 5.06 7.78
CA SER A 116 3.66 5.67 8.92
C SER A 116 2.70 6.10 10.04
N GLY A 117 1.58 6.75 9.71
CA GLY A 117 0.61 7.19 10.70
C GLY A 117 -0.06 6.05 11.46
N GLU A 118 -0.21 4.87 10.84
CA GLU A 118 -0.73 3.66 11.50
C GLU A 118 0.34 3.03 12.38
N TYR A 119 1.57 2.90 11.88
CA TYR A 119 2.71 2.44 12.66
C TYR A 119 2.91 3.25 13.94
N MET A 120 2.88 4.58 13.83
CA MET A 120 3.06 5.47 14.98
C MET A 120 1.91 5.41 15.99
N ARG A 121 0.69 5.06 15.56
CA ARG A 121 -0.50 5.02 16.43
C ARG A 121 -0.71 3.65 17.08
N LEU A 122 -0.19 2.60 16.47
CA LEU A 122 -0.39 1.21 16.88
C LEU A 122 0.87 0.60 17.51
N THR A 123 1.88 1.42 17.76
CA THR A 123 3.11 0.99 18.47
C THR A 123 3.50 1.97 19.55
N ASP A 124 4.03 1.42 20.65
CA ASP A 124 4.56 2.18 21.77
C ASP A 124 6.00 1.77 22.06
N LEU A 125 6.89 2.74 22.32
CA LEU A 125 8.26 2.45 22.74
C LEU A 125 8.30 2.27 24.26
N LYS A 126 8.68 1.06 24.71
CA LYS A 126 8.84 0.74 26.13
C LYS A 126 10.15 1.32 26.67
N ALA A 127 10.22 1.47 27.99
CA ALA A 127 11.39 2.01 28.68
C ALA A 127 12.68 1.19 28.45
N ASN A 128 12.55 -0.10 28.13
CA ASN A 128 13.67 -1.00 27.79
C ASN A 128 14.14 -0.86 26.33
N GLY A 129 13.58 0.07 25.55
CA GLY A 129 13.89 0.28 24.13
C GLY A 129 13.18 -0.68 23.18
N GLU A 130 12.40 -1.64 23.68
CA GLU A 130 11.58 -2.51 22.85
C GLU A 130 10.30 -1.78 22.40
N ARG A 131 9.85 -2.08 21.18
CA ARG A 131 8.60 -1.55 20.67
C ARG A 131 7.48 -2.56 20.90
N ASP A 132 6.41 -2.12 21.56
CA ASP A 132 5.16 -2.87 21.60
C ASP A 132 4.51 -2.83 20.21
N VAL A 133 4.23 -4.01 19.66
CA VAL A 133 3.60 -4.17 18.35
C VAL A 133 2.26 -4.91 18.44
N SER A 134 1.69 -5.04 19.63
CA SER A 134 0.42 -5.77 19.84
C SER A 134 -0.71 -5.21 18.98
N GLY A 135 -0.80 -3.87 18.88
CA GLY A 135 -1.78 -3.21 18.01
C GLY A 135 -1.56 -3.49 16.52
N LEU A 136 -0.30 -3.57 16.07
CA LEU A 136 0.01 -3.98 14.69
C LEU A 136 -0.35 -5.45 14.43
N MET A 137 -0.06 -6.34 15.38
CA MET A 137 -0.40 -7.76 15.28
C MET A 137 -1.90 -7.98 15.10
N GLU A 138 -2.70 -7.26 15.89
CA GLU A 138 -4.16 -7.26 15.76
C GLU A 138 -4.59 -6.72 14.40
N ALA A 139 -4.10 -5.54 14.01
CA ALA A 139 -4.41 -4.94 12.71
C ALA A 139 -4.05 -5.86 11.55
N TYR A 140 -2.90 -6.53 11.58
CA TYR A 140 -2.44 -7.40 10.50
C TYR A 140 -3.22 -8.70 10.44
N THR A 141 -3.66 -9.22 11.59
CA THR A 141 -4.63 -10.32 11.62
C THR A 141 -5.94 -9.93 10.93
N VAL A 142 -6.44 -8.71 11.20
CA VAL A 142 -7.63 -8.17 10.54
C VAL A 142 -7.40 -8.02 9.03
N LEU A 143 -6.26 -7.49 8.59
CA LEU A 143 -5.94 -7.35 7.16
C LEU A 143 -5.82 -8.71 6.46
N LYS A 144 -5.17 -9.70 7.09
CA LYS A 144 -5.11 -11.07 6.55
C LYS A 144 -6.50 -11.69 6.45
N ARG A 145 -7.36 -11.50 7.45
CA ARG A 145 -8.77 -11.93 7.41
C ARG A 145 -9.56 -11.22 6.29
N ALA A 146 -9.30 -9.94 6.06
CA ALA A 146 -9.92 -9.14 5.01
C ALA A 146 -9.45 -9.50 3.59
N GLY A 147 -8.47 -10.40 3.46
CA GLY A 147 -8.03 -10.90 2.15
C GLY A 147 -6.67 -10.39 1.67
N ALA A 148 -5.91 -9.67 2.52
CA ALA A 148 -4.55 -9.24 2.18
C ALA A 148 -3.66 -10.45 1.84
N ASP A 149 -3.06 -10.45 0.65
CA ASP A 149 -2.12 -11.49 0.26
C ASP A 149 -0.78 -11.28 0.98
N ARG A 150 -0.30 -10.04 0.99
CA ARG A 150 0.89 -9.56 1.69
C ARG A 150 0.57 -8.23 2.38
N ILE A 151 1.38 -7.83 3.36
CA ILE A 151 1.25 -6.53 4.04
C ILE A 151 2.60 -5.85 3.96
N ILE A 152 2.63 -4.63 3.41
CA ILE A 152 3.80 -3.76 3.50
C ILE A 152 3.67 -2.95 4.78
N THR A 153 4.76 -2.84 5.55
CA THR A 153 4.70 -2.19 6.86
C THR A 153 6.07 -1.73 7.34
N TYR A 154 6.08 -0.61 8.06
CA TYR A 154 7.23 -0.14 8.84
C TYR A 154 7.57 -1.05 10.04
N GLY A 155 6.60 -1.82 10.55
CA GLY A 155 6.75 -2.70 11.71
C GLY A 155 7.17 -4.13 11.38
N ALA A 156 7.61 -4.42 10.14
CA ALA A 156 7.90 -5.78 9.70
C ALA A 156 8.90 -6.51 10.62
N VAL A 157 10.00 -5.85 10.98
CA VAL A 157 11.06 -6.44 11.82
C VAL A 157 10.56 -6.69 13.25
N ASP A 158 9.87 -5.71 13.84
CA ASP A 158 9.39 -5.80 15.22
C ASP A 158 8.29 -6.87 15.37
N VAL A 159 7.37 -6.93 14.40
CA VAL A 159 6.34 -7.99 14.31
C VAL A 159 6.98 -9.36 14.12
N ALA A 160 7.98 -9.50 13.25
CA ALA A 160 8.69 -10.76 13.05
C ALA A 160 9.39 -11.24 14.33
N ARG A 161 10.02 -10.33 15.11
CA ARG A 161 10.61 -10.67 16.41
C ARG A 161 9.54 -11.17 17.39
N ARG A 162 8.40 -10.47 17.49
CA ARG A 162 7.31 -10.86 18.38
C ARG A 162 6.73 -12.23 18.03
N LEU A 163 6.56 -12.52 16.74
CA LEU A 163 6.09 -13.81 16.24
C LEU A 163 7.07 -14.96 16.54
N ARG A 164 8.38 -14.73 16.43
CA ARG A 164 9.40 -15.76 16.76
C ARG A 164 9.51 -16.06 18.25
N ALA A 165 9.14 -15.10 19.10
CA ALA A 165 9.15 -15.24 20.56
C ALA A 165 7.85 -15.82 21.14
N SER A 166 6.85 -16.10 20.30
CA SER A 166 5.58 -16.73 20.68
C SER A 166 5.63 -18.22 20.39
#